data_AF-Q9BPS4-F1
#
_entry.id   AF-Q9BPS4-F1
#
_cell.length_a   1.000
_cell.length_b   1.000
_cell.length_c   1.000
_cell.angle_alpha   90.00
_cell.angle_beta   90.00
_cell.angle_gamma   90.00
#
_symmetry.space_group_name_H-M   'P 1'
#
loop_
_entity.id
_entity.type
_entity.pdbx_description
1 polymer ?
#
loop_
_entity_poly.entity_id
_entity_poly.type
_entity_poly.pdbx_seq_one_letter_code
_entity_poly.pdbx_strand_id
1 'polypeptide(L)'
;MFLAKSIVCLSLLAVANAQFDTNYASGRSGMVHLFEWKWDDIAAECENFLGPNGYAGVQVSPVNENAPTAPWYSSTTTTTSADMEQEAPTC
;
A
#
# COMPACT_ATOMS: atom_id res chain seq x y z
N MET A 1 -33.73 -20.07 -27.01
CA MET A 1 -33.09 -18.73 -27.11
C MET A 1 -32.96 -18.04 -25.75
N PHE A 2 -33.98 -18.06 -24.88
CA PHE A 2 -33.91 -17.47 -23.53
C PHE A 2 -32.94 -18.17 -22.56
N LEU A 3 -32.84 -19.51 -22.60
CA LEU A 3 -31.88 -20.27 -21.79
C LEU A 3 -30.42 -19.90 -22.07
N ALA A 4 -30.03 -19.80 -23.34
CA ALA A 4 -28.66 -19.45 -23.72
C ALA A 4 -28.25 -18.05 -23.23
N LYS A 5 -29.17 -17.07 -23.29
CA LYS A 5 -28.93 -15.72 -22.77
C LYS A 5 -28.78 -15.71 -21.25
N SER A 6 -29.56 -16.52 -20.55
CA SER A 6 -29.51 -16.60 -19.08
C SER A 6 -28.20 -17.23 -18.59
N ILE A 7 -27.71 -18.28 -19.27
CA ILE A 7 -26.41 -18.91 -18.99
C ILE A 7 -25.26 -17.92 -19.24
N VAL A 8 -25.29 -17.19 -20.36
CA VAL A 8 -24.29 -16.16 -20.67
C VAL A 8 -24.28 -15.05 -19.61
N CYS A 9 -25.45 -14.56 -19.19
CA CYS A 9 -25.53 -13.57 -18.11
C CYS A 9 -24.96 -14.11 -16.78
N LEU A 10 -25.29 -15.35 -16.40
CA LEU A 10 -24.75 -15.96 -15.17
C LEU A 10 -23.22 -16.12 -15.22
N SER A 11 -22.67 -16.51 -16.37
CA SER A 11 -21.21 -16.61 -16.54
C SER A 11 -20.51 -15.25 -16.43
N LEU A 12 -21.10 -14.18 -17.00
CA LEU A 12 -20.54 -12.83 -16.92
C LEU A 12 -20.56 -12.27 -15.49
N LEU A 13 -21.64 -12.53 -14.74
CA LEU A 13 -21.75 -12.12 -13.34
C LEU A 13 -20.72 -12.82 -12.45
N ALA A 14 -20.39 -14.09 -12.72
CA ALA A 14 -19.37 -14.83 -11.96
C ALA A 14 -17.96 -14.24 -12.13
N VAL A 15 -17.61 -13.79 -13.35
CA VAL A 15 -16.28 -13.21 -13.63
C VAL A 15 -16.12 -11.81 -13.00
N ALA A 16 -17.20 -11.04 -12.87
CA ALA A 16 -17.16 -9.69 -12.30
C ALA A 16 -16.80 -9.64 -10.80
N ASN A 17 -17.03 -10.72 -10.05
CA ASN A 17 -16.84 -10.76 -8.60
C ASN A 17 -15.39 -11.07 -8.15
N ALA A 18 -14.46 -11.31 -9.07
CA ALA A 18 -13.14 -11.88 -8.74
C ALA A 18 -11.95 -10.89 -8.77
N GLN A 19 -12.18 -9.57 -8.79
CA GLN A 19 -11.12 -8.59 -9.08
C GLN A 19 -10.51 -7.86 -7.88
N PHE A 20 -10.83 -8.25 -6.63
CA PHE A 20 -10.28 -7.57 -5.45
C PHE A 20 -9.13 -8.38 -4.85
N ASP A 21 -7.90 -7.98 -5.16
CA ASP A 21 -6.66 -8.46 -4.53
C ASP A 21 -5.90 -7.27 -3.95
N THR A 22 -5.71 -7.26 -2.63
CA THR A 22 -5.01 -6.20 -1.91
C THR A 22 -3.51 -6.46 -1.79
N ASN A 23 -3.02 -7.63 -2.21
CA ASN A 23 -1.64 -8.08 -1.99
C ASN A 23 -1.21 -8.12 -0.51
N TYR A 24 -2.17 -8.33 0.41
CA TYR A 24 -1.87 -8.43 1.84
C TYR A 24 -1.42 -9.84 2.22
N ALA A 25 -0.48 -9.93 3.16
CA ALA A 25 -0.15 -11.21 3.77
C ALA A 25 -1.37 -11.77 4.54
N SER A 26 -1.46 -13.09 4.62
CA SER A 26 -2.59 -13.77 5.26
C SER A 26 -2.75 -13.34 6.73
N GLY A 27 -3.99 -13.09 7.14
CA GLY A 27 -4.31 -12.68 8.51
C GLY A 27 -4.03 -11.21 8.83
N ARG A 28 -3.67 -10.39 7.83
CA ARG A 28 -3.44 -8.96 7.99
C ARG A 28 -4.50 -8.11 7.33
N SER A 29 -4.77 -6.96 7.92
CA SER A 29 -5.78 -6.02 7.42
C SER A 29 -5.48 -4.59 7.83
N GLY A 30 -5.90 -3.63 7.02
CA GLY A 30 -5.74 -2.21 7.32
C GLY A 30 -4.39 -1.64 6.89
N MET A 31 -4.43 -0.43 6.34
CA MET A 31 -3.25 0.37 5.98
C MET A 31 -3.17 1.56 6.92
N VAL A 32 -1.96 1.94 7.30
CA VAL A 32 -1.70 3.15 8.10
C VAL A 32 -0.95 4.18 7.26
N HIS A 33 -1.34 5.45 7.35
CA HIS A 33 -0.61 6.53 6.69
C HIS A 33 0.33 7.20 7.69
N LEU A 34 1.64 6.97 7.54
CA LEU A 34 2.67 7.56 8.39
C LEU A 34 3.23 8.82 7.70
N PHE A 35 2.50 9.93 7.84
CA PHE A 35 2.81 11.20 7.17
C PHE A 35 4.13 11.80 7.68
N GLU A 36 5.08 12.06 6.76
CA GLU A 36 6.40 12.65 7.05
C GLU A 36 7.28 11.86 8.05
N TRP A 37 7.06 10.55 8.17
CA TRP A 37 7.94 9.69 8.98
C TRP A 37 9.23 9.35 8.22
N LYS A 38 10.33 9.15 8.96
CA LYS A 38 11.60 8.67 8.42
C LYS A 38 11.56 7.15 8.25
N TRP A 39 12.35 6.64 7.31
CA TRP A 39 12.42 5.20 7.02
C TRP A 39 12.83 4.34 8.23
N ASP A 40 13.83 4.77 8.99
CA ASP A 40 14.28 4.05 10.19
C ASP A 40 13.17 3.91 11.23
N ASP A 41 12.37 4.97 11.41
CA ASP A 41 11.25 4.98 12.35
C ASP A 41 10.11 4.09 11.84
N ILE A 42 9.86 4.06 10.53
CA ILE A 42 8.87 3.17 9.91
C ILE A 42 9.29 1.70 10.06
N ALA A 43 10.56 1.37 9.84
CA ALA A 43 11.07 0.01 9.99
C ALA A 43 10.91 -0.49 11.45
N ALA A 44 11.31 0.35 12.41
CA ALA A 44 11.15 0.05 13.83
C ALA A 44 9.67 -0.12 14.23
N GLU A 45 8.78 0.72 13.70
CA GLU A 45 7.34 0.63 13.98
C GLU A 45 6.72 -0.63 13.37
N CYS A 46 7.19 -1.07 12.21
CA CYS A 46 6.75 -2.32 11.59
C CYS A 46 7.11 -3.56 12.40
N GLU A 47 8.32 -3.61 12.97
CA GLU A 47 8.74 -4.72 13.84
C GLU A 47 8.06 -4.69 15.21
N ASN A 48 7.95 -3.50 15.83
CA ASN A 48 7.53 -3.38 17.23
C ASN A 48 6.01 -3.30 17.41
N PHE A 49 5.27 -2.78 16.43
CA PHE A 49 3.85 -2.51 16.58
C PHE A 49 3.01 -3.02 15.40
N LEU A 50 3.25 -2.55 14.18
CA LEU A 50 2.33 -2.78 13.06
C LEU A 50 2.28 -4.26 12.65
N GLY A 51 3.42 -4.94 12.63
CA GLY A 51 3.51 -6.37 12.35
C GLY A 51 2.74 -7.22 13.36
N PRO A 52 3.06 -7.14 14.67
CA PRO A 52 2.37 -7.88 15.72
C PRO A 52 0.86 -7.59 15.82
N ASN A 53 0.43 -6.37 15.48
CA ASN A 53 -0.98 -5.97 15.51
C ASN A 53 -1.74 -6.30 14.20
N GLY A 54 -1.09 -6.92 13.21
CA GLY A 54 -1.75 -7.41 12.01
C GLY A 54 -2.09 -6.35 10.97
N TYR A 55 -1.38 -5.22 10.95
CA TYR A 55 -1.50 -4.23 9.88
C TYR A 55 -0.91 -4.77 8.58
N ALA A 56 -1.57 -4.46 7.47
CA ALA A 56 -1.23 -5.01 6.16
C ALA A 56 -0.25 -4.15 5.35
N GLY A 57 -0.01 -2.90 5.74
CA GLY A 57 0.98 -2.06 5.11
C GLY A 57 0.93 -0.59 5.54
N VAL A 58 1.88 0.17 5.02
CA VAL A 58 2.09 1.59 5.34
C VAL A 58 2.03 2.42 4.07
N GLN A 59 1.25 3.50 4.08
CA GLN A 59 1.32 4.56 3.08
C GLN A 59 2.30 5.63 3.57
N VAL A 60 3.33 5.87 2.77
CA VAL A 60 4.39 6.83 3.06
C VAL A 60 4.20 8.13 2.28
N SER A 61 4.87 9.20 2.73
CA SER A 61 5.03 10.42 1.94
C SER A 61 5.74 10.13 0.61
N PRO A 62 5.59 10.99 -0.41
CA PRO A 62 6.28 10.84 -1.69
C PRO A 62 7.79 10.61 -1.52
N VAL A 63 8.31 9.59 -2.20
CA VAL A 63 9.67 9.06 -1.99
C VAL A 63 10.71 9.63 -2.96
N ASN A 64 10.27 10.31 -4.02
CA ASN A 64 11.17 10.93 -5.00
C ASN A 64 11.86 12.18 -4.43
N GLU A 65 12.91 12.67 -5.08
CA GLU A 65 13.56 13.91 -4.68
C GLU A 65 12.64 15.12 -5.00
N ASN A 66 12.34 15.99 -4.02
CA ASN A 66 11.85 17.36 -4.28
C ASN A 66 12.91 18.43 -4.10
N ALA A 67 12.53 19.65 -4.50
CA ALA A 67 13.19 20.87 -4.12
C ALA A 67 13.17 21.07 -2.57
N PRO A 68 14.32 21.41 -1.96
CA PRO A 68 14.51 21.45 -0.50
C PRO A 68 13.71 22.54 0.25
N THR A 69 13.04 23.44 -0.45
CA THR A 69 12.26 24.54 0.14
C THR A 69 10.76 24.42 -0.12
N ALA A 70 10.30 23.22 -0.47
CA ALA A 70 8.90 23.00 -0.82
C ALA A 70 8.03 22.93 0.46
N PRO A 71 6.86 23.60 0.51
CA PRO A 71 5.93 23.49 1.64
C PRO A 71 5.42 22.06 1.80
N TRP A 72 4.80 21.70 2.93
CA TRP A 72 4.35 20.32 3.21
C TRP A 72 3.35 19.74 2.18
N TYR A 73 2.57 20.57 1.48
CA TYR A 73 1.74 20.10 0.37
C TYR A 73 2.57 19.68 -0.86
N SER A 74 3.79 20.20 -0.93
CA SER A 74 4.85 19.86 -1.87
C SER A 74 5.90 18.93 -1.23
N SER A 75 5.57 18.35 -0.07
CA SER A 75 6.40 17.36 0.62
C SER A 75 6.73 16.21 -0.31
N THR A 76 8.00 16.12 -0.60
CA THR A 76 8.76 15.01 -1.13
C THR A 76 10.15 15.21 -0.52
N THR A 77 10.17 15.57 0.79
CA THR A 77 11.34 16.01 1.54
C THR A 77 12.57 15.30 1.02
N THR A 78 13.55 16.04 0.49
CA THR A 78 14.81 15.57 -0.11
C THR A 78 15.51 14.58 0.83
N THR A 79 15.01 13.35 0.84
CA THR A 79 15.71 12.17 1.27
C THR A 79 16.38 11.76 -0.01
N THR A 80 17.70 11.96 -0.07
CA THR A 80 18.49 11.55 -1.21
C THR A 80 18.09 10.13 -1.58
N SER A 81 17.82 9.89 -2.85
CA SER A 81 17.43 8.59 -3.43
C SER A 81 18.34 7.43 -3.03
N ALA A 82 19.50 7.70 -2.41
CA ALA A 82 20.37 6.73 -1.76
C ALA A 82 19.70 5.90 -0.64
N ASP A 83 18.64 6.39 0.02
CA ASP A 83 17.94 5.64 1.07
C ASP A 83 16.77 4.79 0.54
N MET A 84 16.41 4.96 -0.74
CA MET A 84 15.19 4.41 -1.35
C MET A 84 15.39 3.02 -2.00
N GLU A 85 16.63 2.53 -2.06
CA GLU A 85 17.00 1.24 -2.67
C GLU A 85 17.07 0.09 -1.66
N GLN A 86 16.85 0.34 -0.37
CA GLN A 86 16.67 -0.71 0.61
C GLN A 86 15.20 -1.14 0.61
N GLU A 87 14.96 -2.42 0.33
CA GLU A 87 13.65 -3.06 0.21
C GLU A 87 12.63 -2.49 1.18
N ALA A 88 11.44 -2.09 0.67
CA ALA A 88 10.35 -1.64 1.52
C ALA A 88 10.20 -2.63 2.68
N PRO A 89 10.37 -2.20 3.95
CA PRO A 89 10.38 -3.12 5.06
C PRO A 89 9.06 -3.89 5.03
N THR A 90 9.14 -5.22 4.92
CA THR A 90 7.96 -6.06 5.03
C THR A 90 7.46 -5.94 6.45
N CYS A 91 6.52 -5.01 6.64
CA CYS A 91 5.47 -5.16 7.61
C CYS A 91 4.66 -6.36 7.08
#